data_AF-A0A930SDC7-F1
#
_entry.id   AF-A0A930SDC7-F1
#
_cell.length_a   1.000
_cell.length_b   1.000
_cell.length_c   1.000
_cell.angle_alpha   90.00
_cell.angle_beta   90.00
_cell.angle_gamma   90.00
#
_symmetry.space_group_name_H-M   'P 1'
#
loop_
_entity.id
_entity.type
_entity.pdbx_description
1 polymer ?
#
loop_
_entity_poly.entity_id
_entity_poly.type
_entity_poly.pdbx_seq_one_letter_code
_entity_poly.pdbx_strand_id
1 'polypeptide(L)'
;MQKKNRADRENASLNSLKEKIEKQKRVVERQIARDKARGSLFDHKGNLNITARNIKQVKAYLKDLDSGKVPKTRTTATVRTWKKKVANLESSIKSNKKTRISKSAQSLIDSGKVKQWAKKPNTYFISGLKKTALELQSDGTFKHSPRYYGPATHEHAARVANFIKTGNL
;
A
#
# COMPACT_ATOMS: atom_id res chain seq x y z
N MET A 1 20.87 -0.93 47.67
CA MET A 1 21.61 -0.46 46.48
C MET A 1 21.04 -0.94 45.13
N GLN A 2 20.35 -2.08 45.01
CA GLN A 2 19.94 -2.62 43.68
C GLN A 2 18.75 -1.90 42.98
N LYS A 3 17.82 -1.29 43.72
CA LYS A 3 16.60 -0.67 43.13
C LYS A 3 16.88 0.62 42.32
N LYS A 4 17.89 1.41 42.71
CA LYS A 4 18.27 2.67 42.04
C LYS A 4 18.75 2.41 40.60
N ASN A 5 19.64 1.42 40.43
CA ASN A 5 20.20 1.02 39.14
C ASN A 5 19.14 0.49 38.15
N ARG A 6 18.09 -0.17 38.65
CA ARG A 6 16.97 -0.64 37.81
C ARG A 6 16.12 0.53 37.31
N ALA A 7 15.77 1.46 38.19
CA ALA A 7 15.00 2.66 37.82
C ALA A 7 15.78 3.55 36.83
N ASP A 8 17.10 3.67 36.99
CA ASP A 8 17.95 4.44 36.07
C ASP A 8 18.00 3.80 34.66
N ARG A 9 18.08 2.46 34.58
CA ARG A 9 18.02 1.73 33.30
C ARG A 9 16.64 1.82 32.64
N GLU A 10 15.57 1.74 33.43
CA GLU A 10 14.20 1.91 32.95
C GLU A 10 13.99 3.33 32.41
N ASN A 11 14.47 4.36 33.11
CA ASN A 11 14.44 5.75 32.65
C ASN A 11 15.27 5.99 31.39
N ALA A 12 16.47 5.41 31.30
CA ALA A 12 17.30 5.50 30.09
C ALA A 12 16.62 4.84 28.87
N SER A 13 15.99 3.68 29.08
CA SER A 13 15.22 2.98 28.04
C SER A 13 13.99 3.79 27.60
N LEU A 14 13.26 4.38 28.56
CA LEU A 14 12.11 5.26 28.28
C LEU A 14 12.55 6.50 27.49
N ASN A 15 13.67 7.12 27.84
CA ASN A 15 14.19 8.27 27.10
C ASN A 15 14.64 7.88 25.68
N SER A 16 15.33 6.75 25.50
CA SER A 16 15.68 6.24 24.18
C SER A 16 14.44 5.93 23.32
N LEU A 17 13.40 5.36 23.92
CA LEU A 17 12.13 5.11 23.24
C LEU A 17 11.42 6.41 22.85
N LYS A 18 11.41 7.42 23.73
CA LYS A 18 10.88 8.76 23.44
C LYS A 18 11.63 9.41 22.27
N GLU A 19 12.96 9.35 22.25
CA GLU A 19 13.77 9.85 21.12
C GLU A 19 13.47 9.12 19.81
N LYS A 20 13.30 7.79 19.85
CA LYS A 20 12.89 7.02 18.67
C LYS A 20 11.49 7.42 18.18
N ILE A 21 10.54 7.62 19.09
CA ILE A 21 9.19 8.09 18.77
C ILE A 21 9.26 9.48 18.13
N GLU A 22 10.04 10.40 18.70
CA GLU A 22 10.22 11.76 18.17
C GLU A 22 10.85 11.74 16.77
N LYS A 23 11.87 10.92 16.56
CA LYS A 23 12.48 10.72 15.24
C LYS A 23 11.46 10.14 14.23
N GLN A 24 10.61 9.21 14.66
CA GLN A 24 9.54 8.66 13.83
C GLN A 24 8.48 9.71 13.50
N LYS A 25 8.07 10.54 14.47
CA LYS A 25 7.12 11.66 14.26
C LYS A 25 7.63 12.63 13.21
N ARG A 26 8.90 13.06 13.29
CA ARG A 26 9.52 13.95 12.30
C ARG A 26 9.55 13.36 10.89
N VAL A 27 9.76 12.05 10.75
CA VAL A 27 9.69 11.37 9.45
C VAL A 27 8.27 11.40 8.89
N VAL A 28 7.28 11.13 9.75
CA VAL A 28 5.86 11.18 9.38
C VAL A 28 5.44 12.61 9.00
N GLU A 29 5.82 13.62 9.77
CA GLU A 29 5.53 15.03 9.48
C GLU A 29 6.16 15.49 8.17
N ARG A 30 7.44 15.17 7.91
CA ARG A 30 8.08 15.46 6.62
C ARG A 30 7.37 14.77 5.46
N GLN A 31 6.85 13.57 5.69
CA GLN A 31 6.06 12.85 4.68
C GLN A 31 4.73 13.56 4.41
N ILE A 32 3.99 13.93 5.46
CA ILE A 32 2.74 14.67 5.37
C ILE A 32 2.94 16.04 4.69
N ALA A 33 3.99 16.77 5.05
CA ALA A 33 4.31 18.07 4.45
C ALA A 33 4.67 17.94 2.95
N ARG A 34 5.43 16.91 2.57
CA ARG A 34 5.71 16.60 1.16
C ARG A 34 4.46 16.22 0.39
N ASP A 35 3.57 15.44 0.99
CA ASP A 35 2.29 15.06 0.40
C ASP A 35 1.38 16.27 0.19
N LYS A 36 1.42 17.25 1.12
CA LYS A 36 0.67 18.52 1.03
C LYS A 36 1.24 19.53 0.02
N ALA A 37 2.57 19.72 -0.06
CA ALA A 37 3.17 20.82 -0.83
C ALA A 37 3.16 20.66 -2.37
N ARG A 38 3.07 19.42 -2.89
CA ARG A 38 3.05 19.13 -4.35
C ARG A 38 1.79 18.39 -4.80
N GLY A 39 0.83 18.18 -3.90
CA GLY A 39 -0.30 17.30 -4.15
C GLY A 39 0.15 15.88 -4.54
N SER A 40 1.08 15.26 -3.80
CA SER A 40 1.47 13.83 -3.83
C SER A 40 1.46 13.09 -5.21
N LEU A 41 1.67 13.79 -6.33
CA LEU A 41 1.66 13.16 -7.66
C LEU A 41 2.96 12.42 -7.96
N PHE A 42 4.05 12.80 -7.28
CA PHE A 42 5.37 12.21 -7.47
C PHE A 42 5.85 11.52 -6.20
N ASP A 43 6.57 10.41 -6.36
CA ASP A 43 7.27 9.73 -5.27
C ASP A 43 8.56 10.44 -4.87
N HIS A 44 9.22 9.96 -3.82
CA HIS A 44 10.48 10.53 -3.34
C HIS A 44 11.64 10.45 -4.35
N LYS A 45 11.49 9.66 -5.42
CA LYS A 45 12.46 9.54 -6.53
C LYS A 45 12.07 10.41 -7.72
N GLY A 46 10.98 11.17 -7.64
CA GLY A 46 10.47 12.01 -8.72
C GLY A 46 9.71 11.26 -9.82
N ASN A 47 9.31 10.00 -9.59
CA ASN A 47 8.43 9.28 -10.52
C ASN A 47 6.96 9.55 -10.19
N LEU A 48 6.09 9.52 -11.20
CA LEU A 48 4.66 9.65 -10.98
C LEU A 48 4.13 8.52 -10.08
N ASN A 49 3.58 8.87 -8.93
CA ASN A 49 2.98 7.97 -7.97
C ASN A 49 1.56 7.59 -8.41
N ILE A 50 1.45 6.68 -9.37
CA ILE A 50 0.17 6.28 -9.97
C ILE A 50 -0.57 5.33 -9.02
N THR A 51 -1.70 5.79 -8.49
CA THR A 51 -2.57 5.01 -7.58
C THR A 51 -4.04 5.17 -7.98
N ALA A 52 -4.89 4.24 -7.53
CA ALA A 52 -6.32 4.30 -7.81
C ALA A 52 -6.98 5.57 -7.24
N ARG A 53 -6.43 6.15 -6.16
CA ARG A 53 -6.96 7.35 -5.50
C ARG A 53 -6.67 8.63 -6.27
N ASN A 54 -5.46 8.77 -6.81
CA ASN A 54 -5.02 9.99 -7.52
C ASN A 54 -5.06 9.86 -9.05
N ILE A 55 -5.67 8.79 -9.59
CA ILE A 55 -5.70 8.49 -11.03
C ILE A 55 -6.24 9.65 -11.87
N LYS A 56 -7.26 10.37 -11.37
CA LYS A 56 -7.83 11.54 -12.06
C LYS A 56 -6.82 12.67 -12.21
N GLN A 57 -6.10 12.99 -11.14
CA GLN A 57 -5.07 14.04 -11.14
C GLN A 57 -3.87 13.65 -12.01
N VAL A 58 -3.45 12.39 -11.93
CA VAL A 58 -2.41 11.81 -12.80
C VAL A 58 -2.77 11.96 -14.28
N LYS A 59 -4.03 11.69 -14.66
CA LYS A 59 -4.50 11.86 -16.04
C LYS A 59 -4.52 13.31 -16.48
N ALA A 60 -4.97 14.22 -15.62
CA ALA A 60 -4.94 15.66 -15.90
C ALA A 60 -3.50 16.12 -16.16
N TYR A 61 -2.57 15.75 -15.28
CA TYR A 61 -1.14 16.06 -15.45
C TYR A 61 -0.56 15.51 -16.77
N LEU A 62 -0.89 14.27 -17.14
CA LEU A 62 -0.42 13.71 -18.42
C LEU A 62 -1.02 14.43 -19.63
N LYS A 63 -2.27 14.91 -19.55
CA LYS A 63 -2.88 15.73 -20.60
C LYS A 63 -2.20 17.09 -20.72
N ASP A 64 -1.94 17.75 -19.60
CA ASP A 64 -1.25 19.04 -19.57
C ASP A 64 0.19 18.93 -20.09
N LEU A 65 0.83 17.79 -19.82
CA LEU A 65 2.18 17.47 -20.33
C LEU A 65 2.19 17.25 -21.85
N ASP A 66 1.14 16.60 -22.39
CA ASP A 66 0.96 16.43 -23.84
C ASP A 66 0.62 17.74 -24.53
N SER A 67 -0.22 18.59 -23.91
CA SER A 67 -0.62 19.88 -24.45
C SER A 67 0.40 21.00 -24.25
N GLY A 68 1.55 20.70 -23.62
CA GLY A 68 2.61 21.68 -23.36
C GLY A 68 2.28 22.74 -22.30
N LYS A 69 1.22 22.56 -21.51
CA LYS A 69 0.85 23.47 -20.41
C LYS A 69 1.81 23.37 -19.22
N VAL A 70 2.50 22.25 -19.10
CA VAL A 70 3.59 22.06 -18.13
C VAL A 70 4.92 21.82 -18.85
N PRO A 71 6.04 22.31 -18.31
CA PRO A 71 7.35 22.10 -18.92
C PRO A 71 7.66 20.60 -18.99
N LYS A 72 8.20 20.16 -20.13
CA LYS A 72 8.66 18.78 -20.34
C LYS A 72 9.91 18.51 -19.50
N THR A 73 9.70 18.14 -18.23
CA THR A 73 10.77 17.80 -17.29
C THR A 73 11.27 16.36 -17.43
N ARG A 74 10.65 15.55 -18.29
CA ARG A 74 10.88 14.10 -18.38
C ARG A 74 11.00 13.63 -19.82
N THR A 75 11.73 12.53 -20.00
CA THR A 75 11.89 11.89 -21.31
C THR A 75 10.57 11.32 -21.83
N THR A 76 10.43 11.27 -23.15
CA THR A 76 9.26 10.70 -23.84
C THR A 76 9.01 9.24 -23.43
N ALA A 77 10.08 8.45 -23.24
CA ALA A 77 10.02 7.08 -22.73
C ALA A 77 9.41 6.97 -21.32
N THR A 78 9.76 7.90 -20.43
CA THR A 78 9.18 7.98 -19.07
C THR A 78 7.68 8.25 -19.14
N VAL A 79 7.28 9.21 -19.97
CA VAL A 79 5.87 9.57 -20.18
C VAL A 79 5.07 8.41 -20.76
N ARG A 80 5.62 7.72 -21.77
CA ARG A 80 5.01 6.50 -22.35
C ARG A 80 4.79 5.41 -21.30
N THR A 81 5.78 5.21 -20.43
CA THR A 81 5.69 4.25 -19.32
C THR A 81 4.60 4.63 -18.32
N TRP A 82 4.46 5.91 -17.99
CA TRP A 82 3.39 6.40 -17.12
C TRP A 82 2.01 6.19 -17.75
N LYS A 83 1.83 6.52 -19.03
CA LYS A 83 0.57 6.28 -19.77
C LYS A 83 0.19 4.80 -19.77
N LYS A 84 1.15 3.89 -20.02
CA LYS A 84 0.92 2.44 -19.96
C LYS A 84 0.48 1.98 -18.56
N LYS A 85 1.12 2.49 -17.51
CA LYS A 85 0.76 2.19 -16.11
C LYS A 85 -0.65 2.66 -15.77
N VAL A 86 -1.02 3.87 -16.20
CA VAL A 86 -2.38 4.43 -16.02
C VAL A 86 -3.42 3.55 -16.72
N ALA A 87 -3.21 3.21 -18.00
CA ALA A 87 -4.13 2.38 -18.75
C ALA A 87 -4.34 1.00 -18.09
N ASN A 88 -3.25 0.33 -17.70
CA ASN A 88 -3.32 -0.95 -16.99
C ASN A 88 -4.08 -0.85 -15.66
N LEU A 89 -3.87 0.25 -14.91
CA LEU A 89 -4.55 0.48 -13.65
C LEU A 89 -6.05 0.75 -13.87
N GLU A 90 -6.43 1.52 -14.89
CA GLU A 90 -7.84 1.75 -15.23
C GLU A 90 -8.55 0.46 -15.61
N SER A 91 -7.93 -0.39 -16.44
CA SER A 91 -8.47 -1.70 -16.77
C SER A 91 -8.66 -2.57 -15.53
N SER A 92 -7.68 -2.55 -14.61
CA SER A 92 -7.76 -3.29 -13.35
C SER A 92 -8.86 -2.75 -12.42
N ILE A 93 -9.08 -1.44 -12.37
CA ILE A 93 -10.18 -0.83 -11.61
C ILE A 93 -11.52 -1.24 -12.21
N LYS A 94 -11.65 -1.19 -13.54
CA LYS A 94 -12.89 -1.55 -14.25
C LYS A 94 -13.25 -3.01 -14.05
N SER A 95 -12.29 -3.94 -14.15
CA SER A 95 -12.54 -5.36 -13.90
C SER A 95 -12.94 -5.60 -12.45
N ASN A 96 -12.22 -5.01 -11.51
CA ASN A 96 -12.51 -5.16 -10.08
C ASN A 96 -13.91 -4.63 -9.70
N LYS A 97 -14.36 -3.51 -10.27
CA LYS A 97 -15.72 -2.98 -10.05
C LYS A 97 -16.83 -3.89 -10.60
N LYS A 98 -16.55 -4.67 -11.64
CA LYS A 98 -17.51 -5.61 -12.22
C LYS A 98 -17.59 -6.92 -11.44
N THR A 99 -16.52 -7.28 -10.74
CA THR A 99 -16.47 -8.50 -9.93
C THR A 99 -17.41 -8.40 -8.74
N ARG A 100 -18.37 -9.32 -8.64
CA ARG A 100 -19.23 -9.45 -7.47
C ARG A 100 -18.42 -10.04 -6.33
N ILE A 101 -18.20 -9.31 -5.25
CA ILE A 101 -17.42 -9.78 -4.10
C ILE A 101 -18.28 -10.74 -3.27
N SER A 102 -17.72 -11.88 -2.87
CA SER A 102 -18.40 -12.84 -1.98
C SER A 102 -18.58 -12.27 -0.58
N LYS A 103 -19.61 -12.72 0.16
CA LYS A 103 -19.88 -12.24 1.54
C LYS A 103 -18.69 -12.45 2.47
N SER A 104 -17.99 -13.59 2.35
CA SER A 104 -16.78 -13.88 3.14
C SER A 104 -15.66 -12.87 2.84
N ALA A 105 -15.36 -12.65 1.55
CA ALA A 105 -14.35 -11.67 1.15
C ALA A 105 -14.71 -10.24 1.59
N GLN A 106 -15.97 -9.86 1.47
CA GLN A 106 -16.46 -8.56 1.91
C GLN A 106 -16.29 -8.37 3.42
N SER A 107 -16.62 -9.38 4.23
CA SER A 107 -16.42 -9.35 5.69
C SER A 107 -14.95 -9.15 6.08
N LEU A 108 -14.00 -9.74 5.35
CA LEU A 108 -12.57 -9.52 5.58
C LEU A 108 -12.12 -8.08 5.26
N ILE A 109 -12.72 -7.48 4.23
CA ILE A 109 -12.47 -6.09 3.86
C ILE A 109 -13.05 -5.15 4.93
N ASP A 110 -14.32 -5.35 5.30
CA ASP A 110 -15.04 -4.48 6.23
C ASP A 110 -14.46 -4.54 7.64
N SER A 111 -13.99 -5.71 8.07
CA SER A 111 -13.29 -5.90 9.35
C SER A 111 -11.86 -5.32 9.37
N GLY A 112 -11.36 -4.81 8.24
CA GLY A 112 -10.00 -4.25 8.14
C GLY A 112 -8.87 -5.29 8.24
N LYS A 113 -9.22 -6.59 8.21
CA LYS A 113 -8.25 -7.70 8.24
C LYS A 113 -7.43 -7.78 6.96
N VAL A 114 -7.93 -7.22 5.86
CA VAL A 114 -7.17 -7.04 4.63
C VAL A 114 -7.13 -5.57 4.20
N LYS A 115 -6.04 -5.16 3.55
CA LYS A 115 -5.84 -3.81 3.00
C LYS A 115 -5.67 -3.87 1.49
N GLN A 116 -6.54 -3.17 0.76
CA GLN A 116 -6.46 -3.10 -0.69
C GLN A 116 -5.19 -2.37 -1.15
N TRP A 117 -4.50 -2.92 -2.13
CA TRP A 117 -3.34 -2.29 -2.71
C TRP A 117 -3.73 -1.22 -3.72
N ALA A 118 -3.41 0.05 -3.42
CA ALA A 118 -3.78 1.18 -4.27
C ALA A 118 -3.19 1.14 -5.70
N LYS A 119 -2.13 0.35 -5.94
CA LYS A 119 -1.53 0.17 -7.28
C LYS A 119 -2.08 -1.04 -8.04
N LYS A 120 -2.78 -1.95 -7.36
CA LYS A 120 -3.43 -3.14 -7.92
C LYS A 120 -4.73 -3.41 -7.15
N PRO A 121 -5.86 -2.87 -7.61
CA PRO A 121 -7.14 -2.97 -6.90
C PRO A 121 -7.62 -4.41 -6.63
N ASN A 122 -7.15 -5.38 -7.41
CA ASN A 122 -7.45 -6.79 -7.22
C ASN A 122 -6.59 -7.48 -6.15
N THR A 123 -5.55 -6.82 -5.63
CA THR A 123 -4.65 -7.38 -4.62
C THR A 123 -4.91 -6.76 -3.24
N TYR A 124 -4.98 -7.60 -2.22
CA TYR A 124 -5.28 -7.25 -0.83
C TYR A 124 -4.25 -7.84 0.10
N PHE A 125 -3.57 -7.03 0.90
CA PHE A 125 -2.57 -7.51 1.87
C PHE A 125 -3.23 -7.87 3.19
N ILE A 126 -2.85 -9.01 3.77
CA ILE A 126 -3.35 -9.43 5.08
C ILE A 126 -2.69 -8.58 6.17
N SER A 127 -3.51 -7.93 7.00
CA SER A 127 -3.05 -7.18 8.16
C SER A 127 -2.39 -8.13 9.16
N GLY A 128 -1.17 -7.82 9.60
CA GLY A 128 -0.41 -8.65 10.56
C GLY A 128 0.52 -9.68 9.94
N LEU A 129 0.38 -10.01 8.65
CA LEU A 129 1.30 -10.90 7.94
C LEU A 129 2.24 -10.12 7.01
N LYS A 130 3.54 -10.44 7.07
CA LYS A 130 4.55 -9.79 6.22
C LYS A 130 4.47 -10.32 4.79
N LYS A 131 4.44 -9.39 3.82
CA LYS A 131 4.51 -9.69 2.36
C LYS A 131 3.48 -10.73 1.87
N THR A 132 2.35 -10.86 2.57
CA THR A 132 1.32 -11.86 2.27
C THR A 132 0.09 -11.16 1.72
N ALA A 133 -0.35 -11.54 0.52
CA ALA A 133 -1.49 -10.95 -0.14
C ALA A 133 -2.44 -11.99 -0.72
N LEU A 134 -3.68 -11.56 -0.87
CA LEU A 134 -4.78 -12.25 -1.51
C LEU A 134 -5.13 -11.52 -2.81
N GLU A 135 -5.46 -12.28 -3.85
CA GLU A 135 -5.96 -11.78 -5.12
C GLU A 135 -7.44 -12.11 -5.24
N LEU A 136 -8.25 -11.08 -5.44
CA LEU A 136 -9.67 -11.21 -5.72
C LEU A 136 -9.84 -11.82 -7.12
N GLN A 137 -10.45 -13.00 -7.15
CA GLN A 137 -10.75 -13.73 -8.37
C GLN A 137 -12.07 -13.24 -9.00
N SER A 138 -12.33 -13.63 -10.25
CA SER A 138 -13.54 -13.22 -10.98
C SER A 138 -14.85 -13.75 -10.38
N ASP A 139 -14.77 -14.84 -9.62
CA ASP A 139 -15.89 -15.45 -8.88
C ASP A 139 -16.23 -14.70 -7.58
N GLY A 140 -15.42 -13.69 -7.20
CA GLY A 140 -15.61 -12.93 -5.96
C GLY A 140 -14.93 -13.51 -4.73
N THR A 141 -14.14 -14.58 -4.87
CA THR A 141 -13.40 -15.19 -3.77
C THR A 141 -11.96 -14.69 -3.71
N PHE A 142 -11.35 -14.85 -2.53
CA PHE A 142 -9.93 -14.57 -2.36
C PHE A 142 -9.10 -15.83 -2.57
N LYS A 143 -8.07 -15.71 -3.40
CA LYS A 143 -7.02 -16.71 -3.55
C LYS A 143 -5.69 -16.14 -3.08
N HIS A 144 -4.81 -16.99 -2.58
CA HIS A 144 -3.46 -16.57 -2.23
C HIS A 144 -2.70 -16.01 -3.45
N SER A 145 -2.02 -14.87 -3.29
CA SER A 145 -1.25 -14.25 -4.38
C SER A 145 0.02 -15.07 -4.67
N PRO A 146 0.27 -15.47 -5.93
CA PRO A 146 1.49 -16.18 -6.30
C PRO A 146 2.74 -15.30 -6.17
N ARG A 147 2.58 -13.97 -6.15
CA ARG A 147 3.68 -13.02 -6.05
C ARG A 147 4.02 -12.61 -4.61
N TYR A 148 3.03 -12.63 -3.73
CA TYR A 148 3.13 -12.16 -2.36
C TYR A 148 2.68 -13.26 -1.40
N TYR A 149 3.48 -14.32 -1.31
CA TYR A 149 3.13 -15.52 -0.55
C TYR A 149 3.69 -15.55 0.88
N GLY A 150 4.41 -14.52 1.30
CA GLY A 150 5.09 -14.50 2.60
C GLY A 150 6.27 -15.47 2.68
N PRO A 151 6.63 -15.97 3.88
CA PRO A 151 7.63 -17.02 4.06
C PRO A 151 7.23 -18.31 3.33
N ALA A 152 8.21 -19.00 2.72
CA ALA A 152 8.02 -20.28 2.05
C ALA A 152 7.95 -21.44 3.06
N THR A 153 7.08 -21.34 4.07
CA THR A 153 6.88 -22.38 5.08
C THR A 153 5.47 -22.98 4.96
N HIS A 154 5.37 -24.29 5.20
CA HIS A 154 4.08 -25.00 5.15
C HIS A 154 3.10 -24.44 6.19
N GLU A 155 3.58 -24.13 7.40
CA GLU A 155 2.78 -23.50 8.45
C GLU A 155 2.18 -22.16 8.02
N HIS A 156 2.96 -21.32 7.31
CA HIS A 156 2.46 -20.03 6.83
C HIS A 156 1.39 -20.22 5.75
N ALA A 157 1.61 -21.14 4.82
CA ALA A 157 0.62 -21.48 3.80
C ALA A 157 -0.69 -22.01 4.43
N ALA A 158 -0.59 -22.89 5.43
CA ALA A 158 -1.72 -23.42 6.18
C ALA A 158 -2.47 -22.31 6.94
N ARG A 159 -1.72 -21.37 7.55
CA ARG A 159 -2.29 -20.21 8.25
C ARG A 159 -3.08 -19.30 7.31
N VAL A 160 -2.55 -19.03 6.12
CA VAL A 160 -3.27 -18.24 5.11
C VAL A 160 -4.50 -18.99 4.57
N ALA A 161 -4.39 -20.30 4.34
CA ALA A 161 -5.53 -21.11 3.92
C ALA A 161 -6.63 -21.14 4.98
N ASN A 162 -6.27 -21.22 6.27
CA ASN A 162 -7.22 -21.09 7.38
C ASN A 162 -7.86 -19.69 7.41
N PHE A 163 -7.04 -18.64 7.29
CA PHE A 163 -7.52 -17.26 7.25
C PHE A 163 -8.55 -17.02 6.14
N ILE A 164 -8.38 -17.59 4.95
CA ILE A 164 -9.38 -17.45 3.87
C ILE A 164 -10.71 -18.11 4.23
N LYS A 165 -10.69 -19.20 5.01
CA LYS A 165 -11.90 -19.96 5.41
C LYS A 165 -12.60 -19.35 6.62
N THR A 166 -11.85 -19.02 7.67
CA THR A 166 -12.38 -18.60 8.97
C THR A 166 -12.30 -17.10 9.21
N GLY A 167 -11.48 -16.40 8.42
CA GLY A 167 -11.15 -15.01 8.63
C GLY A 167 -10.24 -14.73 9.82
N ASN A 168 -9.69 -15.76 10.47
CA ASN A 168 -8.84 -15.60 11.65
C ASN A 168 -7.41 -16.08 11.37
N LEU A 169 -6.44 -15.39 11.97
CA LEU A 169 -5.00 -15.66 11.88
C LEU A 169 -4.52 -16.47 13.07
#